data_AF-A0A832A767-F1
#
_entry.id   AF-A0A832A767-F1
#
_cell.length_a   1.000
_cell.length_b   1.000
_cell.length_c   1.000
_cell.angle_alpha   90.00
_cell.angle_beta   90.00
_cell.angle_gamma   90.00
#
_symmetry.space_group_name_H-M   'P 1'
#
loop_
_entity.id
_entity.type
_entity.pdbx_description
1 polymer ?
#
loop_
_entity_poly.entity_id
_entity_poly.type
_entity_poly.pdbx_seq_one_letter_code
_entity_poly.pdbx_strand_id
1 'polypeptide(L)'
;IASIILCASLIIGVLGQTGLGIKITSLILSVSGQHIWPALLLTALACLVLGMEVPTTAAYVICVSVAGPALQQLGLAPLQAHLFVFWFALLSTITPPVCGAVFIAAGMVGENWLKVALTAMALGIGLYVIPLGMIANPALIALGETPLMALLTFAKLALGLGALSYGVISGRRSGLKLLLIWAGLAVIFISF
;
A
#
# COMPACT_ATOMS: atom_id res chain seq x y z
N ILE A 1 -13.31 -0.61 20.58
CA ILE A 1 -11.90 -0.94 20.24
C ILE A 1 -11.48 -2.27 20.84
N ALA A 2 -11.60 -2.49 22.16
CA ALA A 2 -11.25 -3.76 22.80
C ALA A 2 -11.95 -4.99 22.18
N SER A 3 -13.26 -4.91 21.91
CA SER A 3 -14.02 -5.97 21.24
C SER A 3 -13.50 -6.32 19.84
N ILE A 4 -13.19 -5.29 19.03
CA ILE A 4 -12.65 -5.45 17.67
C ILE A 4 -11.31 -6.17 17.69
N ILE A 5 -10.42 -5.78 18.62
CA ILE A 5 -9.10 -6.41 18.77
C ILE A 5 -9.25 -7.86 19.23
N LEU A 6 -10.17 -8.14 20.16
CA LEU A 6 -10.45 -9.50 20.60
C LEU A 6 -10.91 -10.39 19.44
N CYS A 7 -11.84 -9.91 18.61
CA CYS A 7 -12.28 -10.64 17.41
C CYS A 7 -11.14 -10.84 16.40
N ALA A 8 -10.32 -9.81 16.14
CA ALA A 8 -9.16 -9.93 15.25
C ALA A 8 -8.15 -10.96 15.76
N SER A 9 -7.86 -10.96 17.06
CA SER A 9 -6.95 -11.94 17.68
C SER A 9 -7.48 -13.37 17.61
N LEU A 10 -8.80 -13.58 17.73
CA LEU A 10 -9.40 -14.90 17.50
C LEU A 10 -9.21 -15.36 16.05
N ILE A 11 -9.42 -14.49 15.07
CA ILE A 11 -9.19 -14.80 13.65
C ILE A 11 -7.72 -15.19 13.43
N ILE A 12 -6.78 -14.43 13.99
CA ILE A 12 -5.34 -14.72 13.87
C ILE A 12 -4.99 -16.05 14.54
N GLY A 13 -5.57 -16.34 15.71
CA GLY A 13 -5.42 -17.63 16.39
C GLY A 13 -5.90 -18.80 15.53
N VAL A 14 -7.04 -18.66 14.87
CA VAL A 14 -7.58 -19.68 13.94
C VAL A 14 -6.72 -19.80 12.68
N LEU A 15 -6.26 -18.68 12.10
CA LEU A 15 -5.35 -18.68 10.94
C LEU A 15 -4.02 -19.36 11.24
N GLY A 16 -3.50 -19.17 12.46
CA GLY A 16 -2.31 -19.85 12.96
C GLY A 16 -2.51 -21.36 13.13
N GLN A 17 -3.62 -21.76 13.78
CA GLN A 17 -3.96 -23.18 14.00
C GLN A 17 -4.25 -23.94 12.70
N THR A 18 -4.92 -23.30 11.74
CA THR A 18 -5.26 -23.91 10.43
C THR A 18 -4.08 -23.92 9.45
N GLY A 19 -3.00 -23.19 9.74
CA GLY A 19 -1.85 -23.02 8.85
C GLY A 19 -2.17 -22.22 7.58
N LEU A 20 -3.36 -21.61 7.47
CA LEU A 20 -3.76 -20.86 6.29
C LEU A 20 -2.87 -19.64 6.08
N GLY A 21 -2.47 -18.96 7.16
CA GLY A 21 -1.55 -17.83 7.10
C GLY A 21 -0.22 -18.23 6.44
N ILE A 22 0.38 -19.33 6.90
CA ILE A 22 1.63 -19.89 6.35
C ILE A 22 1.45 -20.26 4.87
N LYS A 23 0.32 -20.86 4.50
CA LYS A 23 0.04 -21.19 3.10
C LYS A 23 -0.01 -19.94 2.22
N ILE A 24 -0.71 -18.89 2.65
CA ILE A 24 -0.77 -17.63 1.87
C ILE A 24 0.62 -17.00 1.77
N THR A 25 1.39 -16.95 2.87
CA THR A 25 2.78 -16.51 2.86
C THR A 25 3.61 -17.30 1.83
N SER A 26 3.51 -18.63 1.85
CA SER A 26 4.24 -19.51 0.92
C SER A 26 3.80 -19.32 -0.53
N LEU A 27 2.52 -19.04 -0.76
CA LEU A 27 1.97 -18.77 -2.09
C LEU A 27 2.52 -17.45 -2.64
N ILE A 28 2.59 -16.41 -1.81
CA ILE A 28 3.20 -15.13 -2.20
C ILE A 28 4.67 -15.35 -2.58
N LEU A 29 5.42 -16.12 -1.79
CA LEU A 29 6.84 -16.39 -2.06
C LEU A 29 7.06 -17.27 -3.30
N SER A 30 6.24 -18.29 -3.51
CA SER A 30 6.37 -19.20 -4.65
C SER A 30 5.99 -18.52 -5.96
N VAL A 31 4.89 -17.75 -5.98
CA VAL A 31 4.44 -17.01 -7.17
C VAL A 31 5.35 -15.81 -7.46
N SER A 32 5.92 -15.17 -6.45
CA SER A 32 6.88 -14.06 -6.65
C SER A 32 8.26 -14.52 -7.11
N GLY A 33 8.56 -15.82 -7.06
CA GLY A 33 9.88 -16.35 -7.42
C GLY A 33 11.00 -15.84 -6.51
N GLN A 34 10.70 -15.59 -5.22
CA GLN A 34 11.65 -14.99 -4.25
C GLN A 34 12.13 -13.57 -4.61
N HIS A 35 11.40 -12.86 -5.48
CA HIS A 35 11.69 -11.47 -5.81
C HIS A 35 10.81 -10.51 -5.03
N ILE A 36 11.40 -9.42 -4.53
CA ILE A 36 10.70 -8.47 -3.67
C ILE A 36 9.57 -7.71 -4.40
N TRP A 37 9.81 -7.26 -5.63
CA TRP A 37 8.83 -6.42 -6.35
C TRP A 37 7.53 -7.17 -6.69
N PRO A 38 7.56 -8.39 -7.26
CA PRO A 38 6.35 -9.18 -7.43
C PRO A 38 5.67 -9.53 -6.10
N ALA A 39 6.46 -9.82 -5.05
CA ALA A 39 5.91 -10.11 -3.73
C ALA A 39 5.14 -8.93 -3.15
N LEU A 40 5.65 -7.70 -3.27
CA LEU A 40 4.95 -6.49 -2.84
C LEU A 40 3.61 -6.32 -3.55
N LEU A 41 3.55 -6.59 -4.85
CA LEU A 41 2.30 -6.52 -5.61
C LEU A 41 1.29 -7.58 -5.16
N LEU A 42 1.73 -8.83 -4.98
CA LEU A 42 0.88 -9.91 -4.48
C LEU A 42 0.40 -9.64 -3.05
N THR A 43 1.27 -9.12 -2.20
CA THR A 43 0.94 -8.70 -0.85
C THR A 43 -0.06 -7.55 -0.85
N ALA A 44 0.12 -6.53 -1.70
CA ALA A 44 -0.82 -5.43 -1.85
C ALA A 44 -2.22 -5.95 -2.22
N LEU A 45 -2.31 -6.82 -3.24
CA LEU A 45 -3.56 -7.46 -3.64
C LEU A 45 -4.19 -8.27 -2.50
N ALA A 46 -3.37 -9.06 -1.79
CA ALA A 46 -3.84 -9.82 -0.62
C ALA A 46 -4.37 -8.88 0.48
N CYS A 47 -3.71 -7.76 0.77
CA CYS A 47 -4.16 -6.79 1.76
C CYS A 47 -5.47 -6.10 1.33
N LEU A 48 -5.62 -5.80 0.03
CA LEU A 48 -6.86 -5.23 -0.51
C LEU A 48 -8.05 -6.18 -0.36
N VAL A 49 -7.84 -7.48 -0.57
CA VAL A 49 -8.89 -8.49 -0.42
C VAL A 49 -9.14 -8.85 1.04
N LEU A 50 -8.09 -9.05 1.85
CA LEU A 50 -8.21 -9.42 3.26
C LEU A 50 -8.76 -8.28 4.13
N GLY A 51 -8.64 -7.04 3.69
CA GLY A 51 -9.19 -5.86 4.34
C GLY A 51 -10.72 -5.73 4.29
N MET A 52 -11.47 -6.84 4.14
CA MET A 52 -12.94 -6.89 4.03
C MET A 52 -13.63 -6.12 5.16
N GLU A 53 -13.92 -4.84 4.90
CA GLU A 53 -14.64 -3.83 5.71
C GLU A 53 -14.62 -4.00 7.25
N VAL A 54 -13.47 -4.39 7.81
CA VAL A 54 -13.22 -4.36 9.25
C VAL A 54 -12.53 -3.05 9.63
N PRO A 55 -12.69 -2.56 10.87
CA PRO A 55 -12.00 -1.35 11.33
C PRO A 55 -10.50 -1.41 11.05
N THR A 56 -9.89 -0.27 10.69
CA THR A 56 -8.51 -0.18 10.18
C THR A 56 -7.48 -0.93 11.03
N THR A 57 -7.62 -0.88 12.35
CA THR A 57 -6.78 -1.64 13.28
C THR A 57 -6.88 -3.14 13.07
N ALA A 58 -8.10 -3.70 12.95
CA ALA A 58 -8.29 -5.13 12.73
C ALA A 58 -7.79 -5.56 11.34
N ALA A 59 -8.08 -4.78 10.29
CA ALA A 59 -7.60 -5.04 8.94
C ALA A 59 -6.07 -5.18 8.91
N TYR A 60 -5.37 -4.23 9.55
CA TYR A 60 -3.92 -4.26 9.65
C TYR A 60 -3.40 -5.49 10.39
N VAL A 61 -3.93 -5.81 11.57
CA VAL A 61 -3.42 -6.93 12.39
C VAL A 61 -3.63 -8.27 11.66
N ILE A 62 -4.75 -8.44 10.95
CA ILE A 62 -4.99 -9.63 10.12
C ILE A 62 -4.01 -9.67 8.95
N CYS A 63 -3.89 -8.59 8.17
CA CYS A 63 -3.02 -8.56 6.99
C CYS A 63 -1.55 -8.78 7.36
N VAL A 64 -1.07 -8.15 8.44
CA VAL A 64 0.35 -8.25 8.82
C VAL A 64 0.70 -9.63 9.36
N SER A 65 -0.24 -10.34 9.98
CA SER A 65 -0.05 -11.73 10.42
C SER A 65 0.22 -12.69 9.25
N VAL A 66 -0.28 -12.36 8.05
CA VAL A 66 -0.17 -13.20 6.84
C VAL A 66 0.95 -12.71 5.91
N ALA A 67 0.94 -11.41 5.61
CA ALA A 67 1.84 -10.82 4.63
C ALA A 67 3.19 -10.38 5.22
N GLY A 68 3.20 -9.98 6.49
CA GLY A 68 4.42 -9.50 7.18
C GLY A 68 5.56 -10.53 7.11
N PRO A 69 5.33 -11.81 7.45
CA PRO A 69 6.37 -12.84 7.35
C PRO A 69 6.93 -13.02 5.94
N ALA A 70 6.10 -12.90 4.89
CA ALA A 70 6.55 -13.06 3.51
C ALA A 70 7.54 -11.96 3.13
N LEU A 71 7.20 -10.71 3.46
CA LEU A 71 8.03 -9.54 3.18
C LEU A 71 9.34 -9.56 3.97
N GLN A 72 9.30 -9.97 5.24
CA GLN A 72 10.50 -10.07 6.08
C GLN A 72 11.45 -11.18 5.60
N GLN A 73 10.91 -12.32 5.13
CA GLN A 73 11.73 -13.39 4.54
C GLN A 73 12.47 -12.95 3.27
N LEU A 74 11.92 -11.98 2.54
CA LEU A 74 12.55 -11.37 1.36
C LEU A 74 13.55 -10.26 1.71
N GLY A 75 13.86 -10.06 3.00
CA GLY A 75 14.89 -9.14 3.47
C GLY A 75 14.42 -7.74 3.83
N LEU A 76 13.10 -7.47 3.85
CA LEU A 76 12.61 -6.18 4.33
C LEU A 76 12.75 -6.06 5.84
N ALA A 77 13.21 -4.89 6.29
CA ALA A 77 13.22 -4.54 7.70
C ALA A 77 11.79 -4.60 8.28
N PRO A 78 11.60 -5.01 9.54
CA PRO A 78 10.27 -5.14 10.14
C PRO A 78 9.43 -3.88 9.99
N LEU A 79 10.01 -2.71 10.26
CA LEU A 79 9.30 -1.43 10.13
C LEU A 79 8.77 -1.19 8.71
N GLN A 80 9.55 -1.52 7.67
CA GLN A 80 9.12 -1.35 6.28
C GLN A 80 7.98 -2.30 5.93
N ALA A 81 8.08 -3.57 6.32
CA ALA A 81 7.03 -4.56 6.07
C ALA A 81 5.70 -4.16 6.75
N HIS A 82 5.76 -3.71 8.01
CA HIS A 82 4.58 -3.29 8.76
C HIS A 82 3.94 -2.01 8.17
N LEU A 83 4.75 -1.01 7.81
CA LEU A 83 4.24 0.23 7.18
C LEU A 83 3.63 -0.04 5.81
N PHE A 84 4.25 -0.92 5.00
CA PHE A 84 3.72 -1.31 3.70
C PHE A 84 2.34 -1.97 3.82
N VAL A 85 2.23 -2.97 4.70
CA VAL A 85 0.97 -3.69 4.92
C VAL A 85 -0.10 -2.77 5.50
N PHE A 86 0.26 -1.91 6.46
CA PHE A 86 -0.64 -0.91 7.01
C PHE A 86 -1.19 0.01 5.92
N TRP A 87 -0.32 0.54 5.04
CA TRP A 87 -0.75 1.44 3.96
C TRP A 87 -1.77 0.79 3.02
N PHE A 88 -1.48 -0.42 2.54
CA PHE A 88 -2.37 -1.12 1.62
C PHE A 88 -3.66 -1.62 2.30
N ALA A 89 -3.61 -1.95 3.60
CA ALA A 89 -4.80 -2.26 4.37
C ALA A 89 -5.76 -1.05 4.44
N LEU A 90 -5.25 0.19 4.58
CA LEU A 90 -6.10 1.40 4.54
C LEU A 90 -6.59 1.73 3.12
N LEU A 91 -5.76 1.52 2.10
CA LEU A 91 -6.14 1.79 0.72
C LEU A 91 -7.28 0.90 0.21
N SER A 92 -7.53 -0.24 0.86
CA SER A 92 -8.70 -1.09 0.57
C SER A 92 -10.04 -0.34 0.66
N THR A 93 -10.12 0.72 1.47
CA THR A 93 -11.33 1.52 1.67
C THR A 93 -11.71 2.38 0.46
N ILE A 94 -10.77 2.66 -0.44
CA ILE A 94 -11.00 3.42 -1.69
C ILE A 94 -10.77 2.58 -2.96
N THR A 95 -10.16 1.39 -2.83
CA THR A 95 -9.81 0.53 -3.97
C THR A 95 -10.81 -0.60 -4.14
N PRO A 96 -11.41 -0.80 -5.33
CA PRO A 96 -12.18 -2.00 -5.63
C PRO A 96 -11.33 -3.26 -5.43
N PRO A 97 -11.88 -4.39 -4.93
CA PRO A 97 -13.31 -4.70 -4.83
C PRO A 97 -13.98 -4.31 -3.49
N VAL A 98 -13.23 -3.91 -2.45
CA VAL A 98 -13.79 -3.67 -1.12
C VAL A 98 -14.38 -2.26 -0.98
N CYS A 99 -13.60 -1.22 -1.34
CA CYS A 99 -13.97 0.20 -1.43
C CYS A 99 -15.17 0.72 -0.59
N GLY A 100 -15.28 0.32 0.69
CA GLY A 100 -16.47 0.58 1.52
C GLY A 100 -16.86 2.06 1.63
N ALA A 101 -15.87 2.94 1.83
CA ALA A 101 -16.10 4.38 1.95
C ALA A 101 -16.65 4.99 0.65
N VAL A 102 -16.27 4.43 -0.49
CA VAL A 102 -16.73 4.87 -1.81
C VAL A 102 -18.20 4.53 -2.03
N PHE A 103 -18.66 3.36 -1.59
CA PHE A 103 -20.07 2.99 -1.72
C PHE A 103 -20.99 3.96 -0.97
N ILE A 104 -20.60 4.35 0.24
CA ILE A 104 -21.33 5.32 1.05
C ILE A 104 -21.33 6.69 0.35
N ALA A 105 -20.15 7.17 -0.09
CA ALA A 105 -20.02 8.45 -0.77
C ALA A 105 -20.83 8.51 -2.08
N ALA A 106 -20.84 7.42 -2.85
CA ALA A 106 -21.62 7.29 -4.07
C ALA A 106 -23.12 7.36 -3.81
N GLY A 107 -23.60 6.71 -2.74
CA GLY A 107 -25.00 6.80 -2.30
C GLY A 107 -25.42 8.21 -1.88
N MET A 108 -24.51 8.99 -1.26
CA MET A 108 -24.79 10.37 -0.86
C MET A 108 -24.95 11.33 -2.06
N VAL A 109 -24.21 11.09 -3.15
CA VAL A 109 -24.19 11.97 -4.34
C VAL A 109 -25.06 11.42 -5.47
N GLY A 110 -25.56 10.19 -5.37
CA GLY A 110 -26.41 9.56 -6.39
C GLY A 110 -25.68 9.20 -7.69
N GLU A 111 -24.35 9.01 -7.63
CA GLU A 111 -23.51 8.69 -8.79
C GLU A 111 -23.07 7.22 -8.78
N ASN A 112 -22.64 6.69 -9.92
CA ASN A 112 -22.11 5.33 -9.99
C ASN A 112 -20.86 5.18 -9.11
N TRP A 113 -20.90 4.23 -8.16
CA TRP A 113 -19.80 3.94 -7.23
C TRP A 113 -18.46 3.71 -7.92
N LEU A 114 -18.44 3.11 -9.12
CA LEU A 114 -17.22 2.85 -9.85
C LEU A 114 -16.56 4.15 -10.33
N LYS A 115 -17.34 5.16 -10.73
CA LYS A 115 -16.81 6.49 -11.09
C LYS A 115 -16.25 7.20 -9.86
N VAL A 116 -16.95 7.11 -8.72
CA VAL A 116 -16.48 7.67 -7.46
C VAL A 116 -15.19 6.97 -7.01
N ALA A 117 -15.09 5.65 -7.15
CA ALA A 117 -13.89 4.87 -6.85
C ALA A 117 -12.71 5.32 -7.70
N LEU A 118 -12.88 5.35 -9.02
CA LEU A 118 -11.82 5.75 -9.95
C LEU A 118 -11.34 7.18 -9.68
N THR A 119 -12.27 8.08 -9.34
CA THR A 119 -11.92 9.46 -8.96
C THR A 119 -11.14 9.50 -7.65
N ALA A 120 -11.59 8.77 -6.62
CA ALA A 120 -10.91 8.68 -5.33
C ALA A 120 -9.50 8.07 -5.48
N MET A 121 -9.35 7.02 -6.28
CA MET A 121 -8.07 6.39 -6.59
C MET A 121 -7.14 7.33 -7.35
N ALA A 122 -7.66 8.07 -8.35
CA ALA A 122 -6.88 9.04 -9.10
C ALA A 122 -6.35 10.18 -8.22
N LEU A 123 -7.19 10.69 -7.31
CA LEU A 123 -6.78 11.68 -6.31
C LEU A 123 -5.79 11.10 -5.29
N GLY A 124 -5.98 9.83 -4.93
CA GLY A 124 -5.16 9.10 -3.97
C GLY A 124 -3.89 8.47 -4.54
N ILE A 125 -3.52 8.72 -5.82
CA ILE A 125 -2.44 7.99 -6.49
C ILE A 125 -1.10 8.03 -5.72
N GLY A 126 -0.79 9.16 -5.09
CA GLY A 126 0.41 9.29 -4.26
C GLY A 126 0.46 8.30 -3.11
N LEU A 127 -0.69 7.97 -2.50
CA LEU A 127 -0.77 7.02 -1.39
C LEU A 127 -0.39 5.60 -1.80
N TYR A 128 -0.61 5.20 -3.05
CA TYR A 128 -0.18 3.88 -3.56
C TYR A 128 1.33 3.82 -3.78
N VAL A 129 1.95 4.95 -4.11
CA VAL A 129 3.38 5.00 -4.49
C VAL A 129 4.28 5.24 -3.29
N ILE A 130 3.83 5.97 -2.27
CA ILE A 130 4.60 6.19 -1.02
C ILE A 130 5.20 4.91 -0.43
N PRO A 131 4.41 3.83 -0.16
CA PRO A 131 4.96 2.62 0.45
C PRO A 131 5.98 1.91 -0.46
N LEU A 132 5.85 2.01 -1.79
CA LEU A 132 6.84 1.48 -2.74
C LEU A 132 8.11 2.32 -2.76
N GLY A 133 7.97 3.65 -2.73
CA GLY A 133 9.09 4.59 -2.68
C GLY A 133 9.88 4.49 -1.37
N MET A 134 9.22 4.17 -0.26
CA MET A 134 9.85 3.87 1.03
C MET A 134 10.74 2.63 0.98
N ILE A 135 10.28 1.58 0.27
CA ILE A 135 11.06 0.36 0.10
C ILE A 135 12.22 0.58 -0.88
N ALA A 136 12.00 1.34 -1.95
CA ALA A 136 13.05 1.71 -2.89
C ALA A 136 14.13 2.61 -2.27
N ASN A 137 13.77 3.42 -1.26
CA ASN A 137 14.67 4.37 -0.62
C ASN A 137 14.67 4.22 0.92
N PRO A 138 15.38 3.21 1.46
CA PRO A 138 15.41 2.93 2.91
C PRO A 138 15.86 4.13 3.77
N ALA A 139 16.70 5.01 3.20
CA ALA A 139 17.17 6.23 3.84
C ALA A 139 16.04 7.17 4.30
N LEU A 140 14.85 7.09 3.68
CA LEU A 140 13.70 7.91 4.08
C LEU A 140 13.29 7.67 5.54
N ILE A 141 13.41 6.43 6.01
CA ILE A 141 12.96 6.02 7.34
C ILE A 141 14.11 6.11 8.36
N ALA A 142 15.36 6.16 7.90
CA ALA A 142 16.56 6.18 8.72
C ALA A 142 16.97 7.60 9.18
N LEU A 143 16.01 8.43 9.59
CA LEU A 143 16.25 9.82 10.01
C LEU A 143 17.23 9.92 11.18
N GLY A 144 17.18 8.96 12.11
CA GLY A 144 18.06 8.93 13.28
C GLY A 144 19.51 8.56 12.96
N GLU A 145 19.77 7.85 11.87
CA GLU A 145 21.11 7.40 11.47
C GLU A 145 21.75 8.36 10.47
N THR A 146 20.99 8.79 9.46
CA THR A 146 21.49 9.60 8.34
C THR A 146 20.55 10.78 8.04
N PRO A 147 20.51 11.81 8.90
CA PRO A 147 19.51 12.87 8.81
C PRO A 147 19.57 13.65 7.50
N LEU A 148 20.78 13.92 6.98
CA LEU A 148 20.93 14.61 5.70
C LEU A 148 20.38 13.79 4.53
N MET A 149 20.69 12.50 4.46
CA MET A 149 20.20 11.61 3.40
C MET A 149 18.69 11.39 3.50
N ALA A 150 18.15 11.29 4.71
CA ALA A 150 16.71 11.20 4.94
C ALA A 150 15.98 12.44 4.42
N LEU A 151 16.50 13.64 4.69
CA LEU A 151 15.92 14.91 4.20
C LEU A 151 16.00 15.04 2.68
N LEU A 152 17.12 14.65 2.06
CA LEU A 152 17.25 14.64 0.59
C LEU A 152 16.28 13.63 -0.04
N THR A 153 16.15 12.45 0.55
CA THR A 153 15.23 11.40 0.11
C THR A 153 13.77 11.86 0.26
N PHE A 154 13.44 12.54 1.34
CA PHE A 154 12.12 13.15 1.54
C PHE A 154 11.81 14.20 0.47
N ALA A 155 12.73 15.12 0.19
CA ALA A 155 12.55 16.14 -0.84
C ALA A 155 12.37 15.50 -2.23
N LYS A 156 13.17 14.47 -2.55
CA LYS A 156 13.07 13.68 -3.78
C LYS A 156 11.70 13.02 -3.92
N LEU A 157 11.22 12.32 -2.88
CA LEU A 157 9.89 11.70 -2.87
C LEU A 157 8.78 12.74 -2.98
N ALA A 158 8.88 13.87 -2.29
CA ALA A 158 7.90 14.95 -2.38
C ALA A 158 7.81 15.52 -3.80
N LEU A 159 8.95 15.74 -4.46
CA LEU A 159 9.00 16.20 -5.85
C LEU A 159 8.44 15.16 -6.82
N GLY A 160 8.85 13.89 -6.67
CA GLY A 160 8.38 12.80 -7.53
C GLY A 160 6.89 12.54 -7.40
N LEU A 161 6.37 12.49 -6.16
CA LEU A 161 4.94 12.31 -5.88
C LEU A 161 4.11 13.54 -6.29
N GLY A 162 4.67 14.75 -6.13
CA GLY A 162 4.05 15.98 -6.60
C GLY A 162 3.91 15.99 -8.12
N ALA A 163 4.97 15.64 -8.86
CA ALA A 163 4.94 15.51 -10.32
C ALA A 163 3.96 14.42 -10.78
N LEU A 164 3.96 13.26 -10.12
CA LEU A 164 3.04 12.16 -10.40
C LEU A 164 1.58 12.58 -10.20
N SER A 165 1.26 13.14 -9.04
CA SER A 165 -0.11 13.54 -8.68
C SER A 165 -0.61 14.66 -9.59
N TYR A 166 0.25 15.63 -9.90
CA TYR A 166 -0.08 16.68 -10.86
C TYR A 166 -0.28 16.13 -12.29
N GLY A 167 0.50 15.14 -12.71
CA GLY A 167 0.34 14.47 -13.99
C GLY A 167 -0.99 13.73 -14.14
N VAL A 168 -1.44 13.05 -13.07
CA VAL A 168 -2.70 12.30 -13.04
C VAL A 168 -3.93 13.23 -12.93
N ILE A 169 -3.85 14.27 -12.09
CA ILE A 169 -4.99 15.14 -11.77
C ILE A 169 -5.16 16.28 -12.78
N SER A 170 -4.08 16.80 -13.37
CA SER A 170 -4.19 18.00 -14.23
C SER A 170 -5.01 17.75 -15.50
N GLY A 171 -5.69 18.77 -16.01
CA GLY A 171 -6.43 18.71 -17.30
C GLY A 171 -5.56 18.91 -18.56
N ARG A 172 -4.22 18.87 -18.46
CA ARG A 172 -3.30 19.23 -19.56
C ARG A 172 -3.24 18.18 -20.69
N ARG A 173 -2.64 18.55 -21.83
CA ARG A 173 -2.45 17.71 -23.03
C ARG A 173 -1.81 16.35 -22.67
N SER A 174 -2.28 15.27 -23.30
CA SER A 174 -1.92 13.88 -22.96
C SER A 174 -0.42 13.59 -22.94
N GLY A 175 0.38 14.20 -23.83
CA GLY A 175 1.84 13.99 -23.86
C GLY A 175 2.57 14.54 -22.63
N LEU A 176 2.18 15.72 -22.13
CA LEU A 176 2.82 16.32 -20.95
C LEU A 176 2.49 15.54 -19.67
N LYS A 177 1.29 14.94 -19.60
CA LYS A 177 0.86 14.08 -18.50
C LYS A 177 1.72 12.84 -18.37
N LEU A 178 1.87 12.11 -19.49
CA LEU A 178 2.70 10.92 -19.56
C LEU A 178 4.14 11.25 -19.15
N LEU A 179 4.70 12.35 -19.66
CA LEU A 179 6.05 12.79 -19.27
C LEU A 179 6.17 13.06 -17.78
N LEU A 180 5.22 13.76 -17.15
CA LEU A 180 5.26 14.06 -15.72
C LEU A 180 5.08 12.81 -14.84
N ILE A 181 4.24 11.87 -15.27
CA ILE A 181 4.06 10.58 -14.59
C ILE A 181 5.36 9.77 -14.65
N TRP A 182 5.94 9.62 -15.84
CA TRP A 182 7.20 8.90 -16.03
C TRP A 182 8.36 9.57 -15.32
N ALA A 183 8.46 10.91 -15.37
CA ALA A 183 9.47 11.67 -14.64
C ALA A 183 9.30 11.52 -13.12
N GLY A 184 8.07 11.58 -12.61
CA GLY A 184 7.77 11.38 -11.19
C GLY A 184 8.17 9.99 -10.70
N LEU A 185 7.82 8.94 -11.46
CA LEU A 185 8.21 7.56 -11.16
C LEU A 185 9.74 7.38 -11.26
N ALA A 186 10.38 7.90 -12.31
CA ALA A 186 11.83 7.84 -12.47
C ALA A 186 12.54 8.53 -11.29
N VAL A 187 12.08 9.71 -10.87
CA VAL A 187 12.62 10.42 -9.71
C VAL A 187 12.45 9.60 -8.43
N ILE A 188 11.37 8.85 -8.24
CA ILE A 188 11.16 8.04 -7.04
C ILE A 188 12.06 6.81 -7.02
N PHE A 189 12.23 6.13 -8.16
CA PHE A 189 12.93 4.84 -8.24
C PHE A 189 14.42 4.93 -8.65
N ILE A 190 14.92 6.10 -9.04
CA ILE A 190 16.35 6.26 -9.32
C ILE A 190 17.17 6.05 -8.04
N SER A 191 18.15 5.16 -8.04
CA SER A 191 19.02 4.96 -6.88
C SER A 191 20.08 6.06 -6.81
N PHE A 192 20.40 6.52 -5.60
CA PHE A 192 21.55 7.38 -5.28
C PHE A 192 22.54 6.59 -4.43
#